data_AF-A0AA39KP69-F1
#
_entry.id   AF-A0AA39KP69-F1
#
_cell.length_a   1.000
_cell.length_b   1.000
_cell.length_c   1.000
_cell.angle_alpha   90.00
_cell.angle_beta   90.00
_cell.angle_gamma   90.00
#
_symmetry.space_group_name_H-M   'P 1'
#
loop_
_entity.id
_entity.type
_entity.pdbx_description
1 polymer ?
#
loop_
_entity_poly.entity_id
_entity_poly.type
_entity_poly.pdbx_seq_one_letter_code
_entity_poly.pdbx_strand_id
1 'polypeptide(L)'
;MSLNCMLPAPSQVVWDREDEAREQKLRQRLVSALVKTFVTAPSYTQRKKWVPRTQEDFGDGGAFPEIHNAQYPLGMGFNKKESNNAVAIQLNEQGKIKYDVIARQGHGKNKIVHSKLSDLLPAEIINENDLVRKK
;
A
#
# COMPACT_ATOMS: atom_id res chain seq x y z
N MET A 1 -59.60 9.03 -7.47
CA MET A 1 -59.00 7.78 -6.96
C MET A 1 -58.70 6.89 -8.16
N SER A 2 -57.42 6.59 -8.43
CA SER A 2 -57.00 5.82 -9.60
C SER A 2 -57.04 4.31 -9.31
N LEU A 3 -57.60 3.52 -10.23
CA LEU A 3 -57.80 2.07 -10.09
C LEU A 3 -56.48 1.27 -10.10
N ASN A 4 -55.35 1.90 -10.42
CA ASN A 4 -54.04 1.25 -10.45
C ASN A 4 -53.51 0.80 -9.07
N CYS A 5 -54.05 1.31 -7.96
CA CYS A 5 -53.61 0.90 -6.61
C CYS A 5 -54.45 -0.25 -6.02
N MET A 6 -55.53 -0.68 -6.68
CA MET A 6 -56.38 -1.78 -6.21
C MET A 6 -56.06 -3.13 -6.87
N LEU A 7 -55.12 -3.16 -7.82
CA LEU A 7 -54.73 -4.38 -8.51
C LEU A 7 -53.30 -4.79 -8.12
N PRO A 8 -53.05 -6.08 -7.89
CA PRO A 8 -51.69 -6.59 -7.69
C PRO A 8 -50.86 -6.35 -8.94
N ALA A 9 -49.55 -6.12 -8.76
CA ALA A 9 -48.63 -5.93 -9.86
C ALA A 9 -48.74 -7.11 -10.84
N PRO A 10 -48.78 -6.86 -12.16
CA PRO A 10 -48.89 -7.91 -13.16
C PRO A 10 -47.74 -8.93 -12.98
N SER A 11 -48.10 -10.17 -12.69
CA SER A 11 -47.15 -11.26 -12.40
C SER A 11 -46.61 -11.94 -13.66
N GLN A 12 -47.11 -11.57 -14.85
CA GLN A 12 -46.60 -12.10 -16.10
C GLN A 12 -45.29 -11.42 -16.45
N VAL A 13 -44.21 -12.22 -16.38
CA VAL A 13 -42.96 -11.91 -17.06
C VAL A 13 -43.26 -11.96 -18.56
N VAL A 14 -43.30 -10.81 -19.23
CA VAL A 14 -43.33 -10.78 -20.69
C VAL A 14 -42.00 -11.36 -21.13
N TRP A 15 -42.01 -12.60 -21.58
CA TRP A 15 -40.90 -13.21 -22.29
C TRP A 15 -40.87 -12.58 -23.69
N ASP A 16 -40.33 -11.38 -23.81
CA ASP A 16 -40.01 -10.84 -25.13
C ASP A 16 -38.89 -11.71 -25.69
N ARG A 17 -39.21 -12.47 -26.73
CA ARG A 17 -38.25 -13.31 -27.46
C ARG A 17 -37.02 -12.49 -27.93
N GLU A 18 -37.18 -11.18 -28.06
CA GLU A 18 -36.12 -10.21 -28.36
C GLU A 18 -35.18 -9.92 -27.19
N ASP A 19 -35.66 -9.98 -25.94
CA ASP A 19 -34.82 -9.90 -24.75
C ASP A 19 -33.98 -11.18 -24.61
N GLU A 20 -34.56 -12.35 -24.90
CA GLU A 20 -33.83 -13.63 -24.91
C GLU A 20 -32.76 -13.65 -26.01
N ALA A 21 -33.05 -13.11 -27.20
CA ALA A 21 -32.07 -12.95 -28.27
C ALA A 21 -30.97 -11.94 -27.93
N ARG A 22 -31.30 -10.85 -27.20
CA ARG A 22 -30.33 -9.87 -26.69
C ARG A 22 -29.44 -10.48 -25.61
N GLU A 23 -30.01 -11.24 -24.68
CA GLU A 23 -29.26 -11.98 -23.66
C GLU A 23 -28.38 -13.06 -24.29
N GLN A 24 -28.88 -13.83 -25.26
CA GLN A 24 -28.08 -14.81 -25.99
C GLN A 24 -26.93 -14.12 -26.74
N LYS A 25 -27.14 -12.96 -27.37
CA LYS A 25 -26.07 -12.16 -27.98
C LYS A 25 -25.07 -11.63 -26.95
N LEU A 26 -25.52 -11.21 -25.77
CA LEU A 26 -24.65 -10.77 -24.68
C LEU A 26 -23.84 -11.92 -24.06
N ARG A 27 -24.42 -13.12 -23.99
CA ARG A 27 -23.76 -14.35 -23.54
C ARG A 27 -22.79 -14.91 -24.59
N GLN A 28 -23.13 -14.78 -25.88
CA GLN A 28 -22.26 -15.15 -27.00
C GLN A 28 -21.15 -14.12 -27.25
N ARG A 29 -21.32 -12.86 -26.81
CA ARG A 29 -20.22 -11.93 -26.74
C ARG A 29 -19.21 -12.48 -25.75
N LEU A 30 -18.09 -12.95 -26.28
CA LEU A 30 -16.87 -13.14 -25.51
C LEU A 30 -16.61 -11.83 -24.77
N VAL A 31 -16.96 -11.79 -23.49
CA VAL A 31 -16.59 -10.71 -22.60
C VAL A 31 -15.08 -10.79 -22.51
N SER A 32 -14.39 -10.02 -23.35
CA SER A 32 -12.98 -9.72 -23.13
C SER A 32 -12.95 -9.05 -21.76
N ALA A 33 -12.58 -9.83 -20.74
CA ALA A 33 -12.44 -9.33 -19.40
C ALA A 33 -11.59 -8.06 -19.49
N LEU A 34 -12.10 -6.95 -18.95
CA LEU A 34 -11.35 -5.72 -18.84
C LEU A 34 -10.20 -5.99 -17.87
N VAL A 35 -9.09 -6.52 -18.39
CA VAL A 35 -7.87 -6.73 -17.63
C VAL A 35 -7.30 -5.34 -17.38
N LYS A 36 -7.47 -4.85 -16.16
CA LYS A 36 -6.71 -3.71 -15.66
C LYS A 36 -5.26 -4.18 -15.54
N THR A 37 -4.52 -4.09 -16.63
CA THR A 37 -3.08 -4.31 -16.63
C THR A 37 -2.48 -3.18 -15.80
N PHE A 38 -2.13 -3.47 -14.55
CA PHE A 38 -1.13 -2.64 -13.89
C PHE A 38 0.10 -2.67 -14.80
N VAL A 39 0.70 -1.51 -15.06
CA VAL A 39 1.94 -1.44 -15.84
C VAL A 39 3.05 -2.02 -14.96
N THR A 40 3.13 -3.35 -14.92
CA THR A 40 4.17 -4.04 -14.20
C THR A 40 5.35 -4.25 -15.14
N ALA A 41 6.51 -3.86 -14.65
CA ALA A 41 7.80 -4.46 -14.93
C ALA A 41 7.73 -5.84 -15.67
N PRO A 42 8.07 -5.91 -16.98
CA PRO A 42 8.15 -7.17 -17.74
C PRO A 42 9.08 -8.20 -17.09
N SER A 43 8.91 -9.49 -17.36
CA SER A 43 9.75 -10.53 -16.73
C SER A 43 11.26 -10.30 -16.93
N TYR A 44 12.07 -10.75 -15.96
CA TYR A 44 13.53 -10.73 -16.09
C TYR A 44 13.93 -11.44 -17.38
N THR A 45 14.91 -10.88 -18.14
CA THR A 45 15.32 -11.24 -19.52
C THR A 45 14.57 -10.56 -20.68
N GLN A 46 13.36 -10.02 -20.47
CA GLN A 46 12.59 -9.33 -21.52
C GLN A 46 12.71 -7.80 -21.48
N ARG A 47 13.55 -7.25 -20.60
CA ARG A 47 13.66 -5.78 -20.38
C ARG A 47 14.59 -5.05 -21.33
N LYS A 48 15.22 -5.73 -22.30
CA LYS A 48 16.24 -5.17 -23.22
C LYS A 48 15.81 -3.94 -24.04
N LYS A 49 14.52 -3.61 -24.11
CA LYS A 49 13.99 -2.41 -24.80
C LYS A 49 12.94 -1.65 -23.98
N TRP A 50 12.78 -2.02 -22.71
CA TRP A 50 11.79 -1.40 -21.82
C TRP A 50 12.54 -0.48 -20.85
N VAL A 51 12.03 0.74 -20.66
CA VAL A 51 12.65 1.74 -19.80
C VAL A 51 11.57 2.27 -18.86
N PRO A 52 11.70 2.07 -17.53
CA PRO A 52 10.76 2.65 -16.57
C PRO A 52 10.88 4.16 -16.60
N ARG A 53 9.76 4.85 -16.80
CA ARG A 53 9.69 6.33 -16.84
C ARG A 53 8.91 6.88 -15.67
N THR A 54 7.93 6.13 -15.18
CA THR A 54 7.05 6.50 -14.08
C THR A 54 7.38 5.70 -12.83
N GLN A 55 6.96 6.23 -11.67
CA GLN A 55 7.14 5.53 -10.40
C GLN A 55 6.37 4.20 -10.34
N GLU A 56 5.27 4.10 -11.08
CA GLU A 56 4.40 2.92 -11.15
C GLU A 56 5.06 1.78 -11.95
N ASP A 57 5.91 2.10 -12.92
CA ASP A 57 6.65 1.11 -13.72
C ASP A 57 7.57 0.23 -12.87
N PHE A 58 8.03 0.74 -11.73
CA PHE A 58 8.88 -0.02 -10.79
C PHE A 58 8.09 -1.01 -9.93
N GLY A 59 6.75 -0.93 -9.91
CA GLY A 59 5.88 -1.77 -9.08
C GLY A 59 6.22 -1.63 -7.59
N ASP A 60 6.96 -2.62 -7.06
CA ASP A 60 7.38 -2.72 -5.66
C ASP A 60 8.68 -1.95 -5.33
N GLY A 61 9.08 -1.01 -6.20
CA GLY A 61 10.23 -0.15 -5.92
C GLY A 61 11.60 -0.79 -6.16
N GLY A 62 11.67 -1.85 -6.98
CA GLY A 62 12.94 -2.45 -7.40
C GLY A 62 13.57 -1.72 -8.59
N ALA A 63 14.85 -1.36 -8.50
CA ALA A 63 15.63 -0.86 -9.65
C ALA A 63 16.13 -2.02 -10.53
N PHE A 64 16.17 -1.81 -11.83
CA PHE A 64 16.62 -2.80 -12.82
C PHE A 64 18.07 -2.51 -13.24
N PRO A 65 19.08 -3.21 -12.69
CA PRO A 65 20.49 -2.95 -13.02
C PRO A 65 20.84 -3.22 -14.49
N GLU A 66 20.02 -4.01 -15.20
CA GLU A 66 20.20 -4.31 -16.63
C GLU A 66 19.88 -3.13 -17.56
N ILE A 67 19.15 -2.12 -17.08
CA ILE A 67 18.81 -0.93 -17.85
C ILE A 67 19.80 0.18 -17.45
N HIS A 68 20.69 0.56 -18.36
CA HIS A 68 21.66 1.65 -18.17
C HIS A 68 20.99 3.03 -18.27
N ASN A 69 20.00 3.26 -17.42
CA ASN A 69 19.33 4.54 -17.22
C ASN A 69 19.24 4.82 -15.72
N ALA A 70 19.32 6.08 -15.32
CA ALA A 70 19.14 6.47 -13.94
C ALA A 70 17.70 6.17 -13.51
N GLN A 71 17.56 5.29 -12.51
CA GLN A 71 16.29 4.83 -11.99
C GLN A 71 16.18 5.25 -10.54
N TYR A 72 15.03 5.83 -10.19
CA TYR A 72 14.78 6.35 -8.85
C TYR A 72 13.49 5.75 -8.29
N PRO A 73 13.46 4.44 -7.98
CA PRO A 73 12.30 3.85 -7.34
C PRO A 73 12.02 4.54 -6.00
N LEU A 74 10.76 4.88 -5.78
CA LEU A 74 10.24 5.63 -4.63
C LEU A 74 10.92 6.99 -4.45
N GLY A 75 11.49 7.55 -5.52
CA GLY A 75 12.28 8.78 -5.48
C GLY A 75 13.60 8.64 -4.71
N MET A 76 14.02 7.42 -4.35
CA MET A 76 15.28 7.19 -3.67
C MET A 76 16.46 7.54 -4.59
N GLY A 77 17.47 8.24 -4.05
CA GLY A 77 18.64 8.67 -4.82
C GLY A 77 18.39 9.86 -5.75
N PHE A 78 17.14 10.34 -5.86
CA PHE A 78 16.86 11.58 -6.57
C PHE A 78 17.22 12.76 -5.66
N ASN A 79 18.29 13.48 -6.01
CA ASN A 79 18.68 14.70 -5.31
C ASN A 79 17.64 15.80 -5.57
N LYS A 80 16.62 15.86 -4.72
CA LYS A 80 15.67 16.98 -4.71
C LYS A 80 16.48 18.24 -4.37
N LYS A 81 16.35 19.29 -5.19
CA LYS A 81 17.14 20.53 -5.10
C LYS A 81 16.89 21.34 -3.80
N GLU A 82 16.02 20.85 -2.93
CA GLU A 82 15.65 21.48 -1.67
C GLU A 82 16.41 20.80 -0.52
N SER A 83 17.37 21.52 0.07
CA SER A 83 18.03 21.08 1.30
C SER A 83 17.06 21.21 2.47
N ASN A 84 16.50 20.09 2.92
CA ASN A 84 15.60 20.05 4.06
C ASN A 84 16.38 19.71 5.35
N ASN A 85 16.31 20.58 6.36
CA ASN A 85 16.88 20.35 7.69
C ASN A 85 15.95 19.47 8.56
N ALA A 86 15.40 18.40 7.97
CA ALA A 86 14.49 17.48 8.65
C ALA A 86 15.27 16.25 9.14
N VAL A 87 14.95 15.77 10.35
CA VAL A 87 15.52 14.54 10.89
C VAL A 87 14.97 13.34 10.13
N ALA A 88 15.85 12.40 9.74
CA ALA A 88 15.45 11.20 9.01
C ALA A 88 14.48 10.33 9.83
N ILE A 89 13.37 9.92 9.20
CA ILE A 89 12.37 9.03 9.81
C ILE A 89 13.00 7.65 9.95
N GLN A 90 13.16 7.17 11.18
CA GLN A 90 13.65 5.83 11.47
C GLN A 90 12.48 4.89 11.79
N LEU A 91 12.62 3.60 11.47
CA LEU A 91 11.66 2.57 11.83
C LEU A 91 12.23 1.66 12.93
N ASN A 92 11.34 1.08 13.75
CA ASN A 92 11.63 -0.03 14.65
C ASN A 92 11.58 -1.37 13.92
N GLU A 93 12.05 -2.43 14.57
CA GLU A 93 11.98 -3.81 14.07
C GLU A 93 10.53 -4.24 13.72
N GLN A 94 9.54 -3.66 14.40
CA GLN A 94 8.12 -3.87 14.14
C GLN A 94 7.55 -3.01 12.98
N GLY A 95 8.39 -2.28 12.26
CA GLY A 95 7.96 -1.35 11.20
C GLY A 95 7.27 -0.08 11.70
N LYS A 96 7.20 0.15 13.02
CA LYS A 96 6.65 1.39 13.60
C LYS A 96 7.66 2.53 13.55
N ILE A 97 7.19 3.74 13.26
CA ILE A 97 8.02 4.94 13.25
C ILE A 97 8.63 5.20 14.64
N LYS A 98 9.95 5.42 14.68
CA LYS A 98 10.71 5.81 15.88
C LYS A 98 10.59 7.31 16.10
N TYR A 99 9.60 7.72 16.88
CA TYR A 99 9.48 9.11 17.34
C TYR A 99 10.51 9.48 18.43
N ASP A 100 11.13 8.47 19.07
CA ASP A 100 12.19 8.65 20.10
C ASP A 100 13.40 9.46 19.58
N VAL A 101 13.65 9.46 18.26
CA VAL A 101 14.76 10.22 17.67
C VAL A 101 14.62 11.72 17.95
N ILE A 102 13.39 12.23 18.02
CA ILE A 102 13.12 13.64 18.34
C ILE A 102 13.44 13.91 19.81
N ALA A 103 13.04 13.02 20.72
CA ALA A 103 13.32 13.15 22.16
C ALA A 103 14.83 13.05 22.47
N ARG A 104 15.58 12.33 21.64
CA ARG A 104 17.04 12.20 21.74
C ARG A 104 17.81 13.29 20.98
N GLN A 105 17.14 14.15 20.22
CA GLN A 105 17.80 15.21 19.47
C GLN A 105 18.51 16.17 20.44
N GLY A 106 19.86 16.19 20.41
CA GLY A 106 20.69 16.97 21.34
C GLY A 106 21.12 16.23 22.61
N HIS A 107 20.71 14.97 22.80
CA HIS A 107 21.21 14.12 23.87
C HIS A 107 22.29 13.16 23.35
N GLY A 108 23.26 12.81 24.21
CA GLY A 108 24.26 11.81 23.86
C GLY A 108 23.62 10.44 23.63
N LYS A 109 24.19 9.65 22.72
CA LYS A 109 23.74 8.28 22.40
C LYS A 109 23.63 7.34 23.62
N ASN A 110 24.32 7.67 24.71
CA ASN A 110 24.36 6.91 25.95
C ASN A 110 23.26 7.30 26.96
N LYS A 111 22.50 8.38 26.73
CA LYS A 111 21.43 8.80 27.64
C LYS A 111 20.18 7.96 27.36
N ILE A 112 19.69 7.27 28.39
CA ILE A 112 18.45 6.51 28.32
C ILE A 112 17.29 7.50 28.43
N VAL A 113 16.46 7.56 27.39
CA VAL A 113 15.24 8.37 27.34
C VAL A 113 14.08 7.40 27.22
N HIS A 114 13.14 7.50 28.16
CA HIS A 114 11.89 6.75 28.14
C HIS A 114 10.84 7.59 27.42
N SER A 115 10.45 7.17 26.23
CA SER A 115 9.54 7.92 25.35
C SER A 115 8.33 7.10 24.91
N LYS A 116 8.29 5.80 25.24
CA LYS A 116 7.25 4.88 24.80
C LYS A 116 6.22 4.70 25.91
N LEU A 117 4.97 4.47 25.53
CA LEU A 117 3.92 4.12 26.48
C LEU A 117 4.25 2.83 27.26
N SER A 118 4.95 1.88 26.63
CA SER A 118 5.45 0.67 27.28
C SER A 118 6.32 0.95 28.51
N ASP A 119 7.00 2.09 28.54
CA ASP A 119 7.93 2.45 29.62
C ASP A 119 7.18 3.03 30.83
N LEU A 120 5.90 3.39 30.67
CA LEU A 120 5.01 3.85 31.74
C LEU A 120 4.21 2.70 32.36
N LEU A 121 4.12 1.57 31.67
CA LEU A 121 3.43 0.40 32.19
C LEU A 121 4.29 -0.26 33.26
N PRO A 122 3.72 -0.57 34.43
CA PRO A 122 4.44 -1.35 35.44
C PRO A 122 4.75 -2.72 34.84
N ALA A 123 6.03 -3.09 34.83
CA ALA A 123 6.43 -4.44 34.48
C ALA A 123 5.92 -5.38 35.59
N GLU A 124 5.16 -6.40 35.22
CA GLU A 124 4.88 -7.50 36.13
C GLU A 124 6.23 -8.15 36.48
N ILE A 125 6.54 -8.23 37.77
CA ILE A 125 7.77 -8.87 38.25
C ILE A 125 7.54 -10.38 38.13
N ILE A 126 7.90 -10.97 36.99
CA ILE A 126 7.74 -12.41 36.76
C ILE A 126 8.99 -13.19 37.20
N ASN A 127 10.15 -12.52 37.38
CA ASN A 127 11.37 -13.16 37.81
C ASN A 127 12.15 -12.34 38.86
N GLU A 128 12.71 -13.07 39.82
CA GLU A 128 13.45 -12.62 41.01
C GLU A 128 14.72 -11.80 40.70
N ASN A 129 15.17 -11.79 39.44
CA ASN A 129 16.41 -11.16 38.97
C ASN A 129 16.26 -9.71 38.51
N ASP A 130 15.03 -9.17 38.39
CA ASP A 130 14.79 -7.78 37.97
C ASP A 130 15.00 -6.74 39.10
N LEU A 131 15.28 -7.20 40.32
CA LEU A 131 15.48 -6.34 41.50
C LEU A 131 16.87 -5.70 41.59
N VAL A 132 17.86 -6.10 40.77
CA VAL A 132 19.29 -5.82 41.06
C VAL A 132 19.90 -4.66 40.26
N ARG A 133 19.18 -3.97 39.36
CA ARG A 133 19.77 -2.85 38.60
C ARG A 133 18.98 -1.55 38.71
N LYS A 134 18.98 -0.97 39.91
CA LYS A 134 18.95 0.48 40.09
C LYS A 134 20.06 0.92 41.04
N LYS A 135 21.20 1.29 40.46
CA LYS A 135 22.19 2.21 41.04
C LYS A 135 22.51 3.25 39.99
#